data_AF-A0AAV6XV46-F1
#
_entry.id   AF-A0AAV6XV46-F1
#
_cell.length_a   1.000
_cell.length_b   1.000
_cell.length_c   1.000
_cell.angle_alpha   90.00
_cell.angle_beta   90.00
_cell.angle_gamma   90.00
#
_symmetry.space_group_name_H-M   'P 1'
#
loop_
_entity.id
_entity.type
_entity.pdbx_description
1 polymer ?
#
loop_
_entity_poly.entity_id
_entity_poly.type
_entity_poly.pdbx_seq_one_letter_code
_entity_poly.pdbx_strand_id
1 'polypeptide(L)'
;MRGFRGEISVCIVHEFELQASFQFLVMAWEMKKDKIVLKIDCRDLVIVRTVNQAGHALSKQAACCLHKDRDSDPHCCLGEQPPSVDGGESGCTRYGALKEIDKGTLPIAKKIEVHGGEGVTAHRDLAVERQKSLREEGENRDLSIAASMYVYIYIYIYIYISVFPDLNWSFSELCSSDSRFTQQELPACKPILTPKWVISTFLLVSVIFIPIGVVSLFASRDVVEIVDRYETDCIPVDSRNNRVGFIQSSQDKTCNRTLRVPKHMRQPIYVYYQLDNFYQNHRRYVRSRSDQQLRSPGSNRDTSACSPEDTTPDGTPIVPCGLIAWSLFNDTYGFTRNNQQLIINKRDIAWSSDRDRKFGDNVFPSNFQNGTLQGGARLNTSIPLSEQEDLIVWMRTAALPTFRKLYGKIEVDLRAGETIDVTLQNNYNTYSFNGKKKLVLSTTTWLGGKNDFVGIAYLTVGGLCFFLAIVFTLIYLIKPRYFSLGCSFYSCTSYK
;
A
#
# COMPACT_ATOMS: atom_id res chain seq x y z
N MET A 1 21.68 49.52 18.73
CA MET A 1 22.62 48.66 19.49
C MET A 1 22.09 48.46 20.90
N ARG A 2 22.58 47.43 21.62
CA ARG A 2 22.12 46.94 22.95
C ARG A 2 20.73 46.28 22.97
N GLY A 3 20.60 45.25 23.82
CA GLY A 3 19.34 44.88 24.47
C GLY A 3 18.70 43.55 24.03
N PHE A 4 18.73 42.56 24.93
CA PHE A 4 17.89 41.35 24.98
C PHE A 4 17.92 40.36 23.78
N ARG A 5 18.69 39.29 23.97
CA ARG A 5 18.25 37.94 23.54
C ARG A 5 17.57 37.27 24.73
N GLY A 6 16.28 36.96 24.61
CA GLY A 6 15.57 36.03 25.47
C GLY A 6 15.30 34.73 24.71
N GLU A 7 15.35 33.60 25.40
CA GLU A 7 15.14 32.28 24.79
C GLU A 7 13.65 32.04 24.52
N ILE A 8 13.31 31.68 23.27
CA ILE A 8 11.94 31.24 22.93
C ILE A 8 11.91 29.72 23.04
N SER A 9 11.13 29.19 23.99
CA SER A 9 10.99 27.76 24.23
C SER A 9 10.31 27.05 23.05
N VAL A 10 11.01 26.14 22.40
CA VAL A 10 10.46 25.28 21.33
C VAL A 10 9.66 24.14 21.96
N CYS A 11 8.40 24.41 22.29
CA CYS A 11 7.47 23.44 22.91
C CYS A 11 6.06 23.47 22.29
N ILE A 12 5.95 23.77 20.99
CA ILE A 12 4.67 23.72 20.24
C ILE A 12 4.85 23.03 18.85
N VAL A 13 5.61 21.94 18.80
CA VAL A 13 5.69 21.06 17.60
C VAL A 13 5.84 19.59 18.02
N HIS A 14 4.81 19.00 18.65
CA HIS A 14 4.74 17.52 18.76
C HIS A 14 3.33 16.91 18.90
N GLU A 15 2.26 17.71 18.80
CA GLU A 15 0.88 17.22 19.00
C GLU A 15 0.20 16.67 17.73
N PHE A 16 0.85 16.77 16.56
CA PHE A 16 0.25 16.43 15.26
C PHE A 16 0.66 15.05 14.67
N GLU A 17 1.67 14.37 15.22
CA GLU A 17 2.11 13.06 14.68
C GLU A 17 1.24 11.87 15.14
N LEU A 18 0.52 12.00 16.25
CA LEU A 18 -0.31 10.92 16.80
C LEU A 18 -1.52 10.52 15.93
N GLN A 19 -1.91 11.34 14.93
CA GLN A 19 -2.88 10.93 13.92
C GLN A 19 -2.27 10.04 12.81
N ALA A 20 -0.97 10.13 12.53
CA ALA A 20 -0.34 9.31 11.49
C ALA A 20 -0.27 7.82 11.89
N SER A 21 -0.01 7.54 13.16
CA SER A 21 0.16 6.19 13.72
C SER A 21 -1.10 5.32 13.59
N PHE A 22 -2.29 5.91 13.72
CA PHE A 22 -3.56 5.17 13.63
C PHE A 22 -3.96 4.87 12.18
N GLN A 23 -3.57 5.72 11.23
CA GLN A 23 -3.82 5.54 9.80
C GLN A 23 -3.19 4.24 9.26
N PHE A 24 -1.98 3.91 9.72
CA PHE A 24 -1.26 2.69 9.32
C PHE A 24 -1.89 1.40 9.89
N LEU A 25 -2.49 1.46 11.08
CA LEU A 25 -3.02 0.29 11.76
C LEU A 25 -4.33 -0.23 11.13
N VAL A 26 -5.13 0.66 10.55
CA VAL A 26 -6.32 0.28 9.77
C VAL A 26 -5.92 -0.28 8.39
N MET A 27 -4.95 0.35 7.71
CA MET A 27 -4.42 -0.11 6.41
C MET A 27 -3.77 -1.50 6.48
N ALA A 28 -3.27 -1.91 7.65
CA ALA A 28 -2.68 -3.23 7.86
C ALA A 28 -3.70 -4.39 7.97
N TRP A 29 -5.01 -4.11 8.10
CA TRP A 29 -6.02 -5.14 8.37
C TRP A 29 -6.60 -5.81 7.11
N GLU A 30 -6.68 -5.10 5.98
CA GLU A 30 -7.24 -5.66 4.72
C GLU A 30 -6.23 -6.36 3.80
N MET A 31 -4.91 -6.24 4.03
CA MET A 31 -3.89 -6.90 3.19
C MET A 31 -3.36 -8.22 3.76
N LYS A 32 -4.23 -9.23 3.90
CA LYS A 32 -3.79 -10.59 4.29
C LYS A 32 -4.48 -11.77 3.60
N LYS A 33 -4.61 -11.68 2.27
CA LYS A 33 -4.70 -12.86 1.38
C LYS A 33 -3.70 -12.77 0.23
N ASP A 34 -2.42 -13.01 0.53
CA ASP A 34 -1.55 -13.82 -0.33
C ASP A 34 -0.29 -14.29 0.42
N LYS A 35 0.28 -15.43 0.01
CA LYS A 35 1.44 -16.05 0.67
C LYS A 35 2.76 -15.63 0.01
N ILE A 36 3.37 -14.55 0.50
CA ILE A 36 4.77 -14.24 0.17
C ILE A 36 5.70 -15.08 1.06
N VAL A 37 6.33 -16.11 0.47
CA VAL A 37 7.36 -16.91 1.15
C VAL A 37 8.72 -16.24 0.95
N LEU A 38 9.13 -15.44 1.94
CA LEU A 38 10.51 -14.93 2.02
C LEU A 38 11.44 -16.08 2.43
N LYS A 39 12.11 -16.65 1.44
CA LYS A 39 13.10 -17.71 1.63
C LYS A 39 14.47 -17.08 1.92
N ILE A 40 14.75 -16.80 3.20
CA ILE A 40 16.09 -16.41 3.66
C ILE A 40 16.96 -17.68 3.63
N ASP A 41 18.10 -17.64 2.93
CA ASP A 41 19.02 -18.78 2.85
C ASP A 41 20.02 -18.73 4.01
N CYS A 42 19.87 -19.65 4.97
CA CYS A 42 20.76 -19.74 6.14
C CYS A 42 21.97 -20.63 5.82
N ARG A 43 22.88 -20.10 5.00
CA ARG A 43 24.24 -20.64 4.79
C ARG A 43 25.26 -19.55 5.05
N ASP A 44 25.72 -19.49 6.30
CA ASP A 44 27.04 -19.02 6.78
C ASP A 44 26.95 -18.60 8.26
N LEU A 45 26.63 -19.56 9.14
CA LEU A 45 26.67 -19.38 10.59
C LEU A 45 27.21 -20.64 11.28
N VAL A 46 28.53 -20.85 11.17
CA VAL A 46 29.23 -21.96 11.82
C VAL A 46 29.48 -21.62 13.30
N ILE A 47 28.62 -22.10 14.19
CA ILE A 47 28.86 -22.06 15.64
C ILE A 47 29.62 -23.33 16.04
N VAL A 48 30.94 -23.19 16.26
CA VAL A 48 31.74 -24.27 16.83
C VAL A 48 31.45 -24.38 18.34
N ARG A 49 30.95 -25.54 18.77
CA ARG A 49 30.94 -25.96 20.18
C ARG A 49 31.92 -27.10 20.37
N THR A 50 32.92 -26.90 21.22
CA THR A 50 33.68 -27.98 21.88
C THR A 50 33.26 -28.08 23.34
N VAL A 51 33.13 -29.30 23.86
CA VAL A 51 32.71 -29.60 25.23
C VAL A 51 33.63 -30.67 25.81
N ASN A 52 34.28 -30.36 26.93
CA ASN A 52 34.90 -31.25 27.93
C ASN A 52 35.67 -30.38 28.95
N GLN A 53 35.86 -30.75 30.22
CA GLN A 53 35.07 -31.61 31.13
C GLN A 53 35.54 -31.31 32.58
N ALA A 54 34.77 -31.73 33.60
CA ALA A 54 35.01 -31.56 35.04
C ALA A 54 35.02 -30.09 35.57
N GLY A 55 34.55 -29.81 36.80
CA GLY A 55 33.87 -30.70 37.75
C GLY A 55 33.35 -29.97 39.02
N HIS A 56 32.36 -30.58 39.68
CA HIS A 56 31.89 -30.33 41.06
C HIS A 56 31.72 -28.88 41.59
N ALA A 57 30.47 -28.41 41.68
CA ALA A 57 29.88 -27.89 42.93
C ALA A 57 28.33 -27.81 42.91
N LEU A 58 27.69 -28.60 43.78
CA LEU A 58 26.48 -28.32 44.58
C LEU A 58 25.26 -27.54 44.01
N SER A 59 24.09 -28.21 44.07
CA SER A 59 22.79 -27.72 44.62
C SER A 59 22.18 -26.38 44.11
N LYS A 60 20.92 -26.29 43.65
CA LYS A 60 19.77 -27.22 43.47
C LYS A 60 18.88 -26.60 42.35
N GLN A 61 18.35 -27.36 41.39
CA GLN A 61 16.95 -27.86 41.39
C GLN A 61 15.90 -26.85 41.92
N ALA A 62 15.05 -26.26 41.07
CA ALA A 62 13.85 -26.85 40.42
C ALA A 62 12.58 -26.69 41.32
N ALA A 63 11.34 -26.80 40.85
CA ALA A 63 10.86 -27.30 39.56
C ALA A 63 9.59 -26.58 39.05
N CYS A 64 9.22 -26.92 37.81
CA CYS A 64 7.84 -27.03 37.35
C CYS A 64 6.92 -27.71 38.38
N CYS A 65 5.69 -27.21 38.51
CA CYS A 65 4.55 -27.97 38.99
C CYS A 65 3.35 -27.73 38.06
N LEU A 66 3.07 -28.69 37.18
CA LEU A 66 1.72 -28.93 36.69
C LEU A 66 1.07 -29.90 37.68
N HIS A 67 0.05 -29.47 38.41
CA HIS A 67 -0.96 -30.40 38.88
C HIS A 67 -2.36 -29.80 38.79
N LYS A 68 -3.30 -30.71 38.56
CA LYS A 68 -4.72 -30.46 38.34
C LYS A 68 -5.43 -31.07 39.53
N ASP A 69 -6.17 -30.26 40.29
CA ASP A 69 -7.19 -30.74 41.22
C ASP A 69 -8.38 -29.78 41.24
N ARG A 70 -9.49 -30.28 41.79
CA ARG A 70 -10.82 -29.67 41.79
C ARG A 70 -11.51 -30.05 43.10
N ASP A 71 -12.55 -29.29 43.45
CA ASP A 71 -13.49 -29.57 44.54
C ASP A 71 -12.83 -29.38 45.94
N SER A 72 -13.29 -28.50 46.82
CA SER A 72 -14.60 -28.34 47.48
C SER A 72 -14.70 -29.12 48.79
N ASP A 73 -14.65 -28.38 49.90
CA ASP A 73 -15.24 -28.74 51.20
C ASP A 73 -16.74 -29.13 51.07
N PRO A 74 -17.34 -29.89 52.02
CA PRO A 74 -16.94 -29.98 53.43
C PRO A 74 -16.97 -31.40 54.07
N HIS A 75 -16.66 -31.43 55.38
CA HIS A 75 -16.92 -32.56 56.28
C HIS A 75 -18.37 -33.09 56.26
N CYS A 76 -18.53 -34.42 56.22
CA CYS A 76 -19.50 -35.15 57.06
C CYS A 76 -19.12 -36.64 57.18
N CYS A 77 -19.75 -37.37 58.11
CA CYS A 77 -19.32 -38.69 58.57
C CYS A 77 -20.37 -39.80 58.32
N LEU A 78 -19.95 -41.06 58.53
CA LEU A 78 -20.75 -42.31 58.65
C LEU A 78 -21.29 -42.91 57.32
N GLY A 79 -21.35 -44.24 57.24
CA GLY A 79 -21.94 -44.99 56.10
C GLY A 79 -21.22 -46.31 55.78
N GLU A 80 -21.76 -47.42 56.27
CA GLU A 80 -21.17 -48.77 56.35
C GLU A 80 -20.81 -49.50 55.02
N GLN A 81 -19.83 -50.41 55.13
CA GLN A 81 -19.48 -51.52 54.21
C GLN A 81 -20.40 -52.75 54.43
N PRO A 82 -20.22 -53.91 53.75
CA PRO A 82 -19.87 -54.27 52.36
C PRO A 82 -20.96 -55.28 51.85
N PRO A 83 -20.71 -56.51 51.29
CA PRO A 83 -19.75 -57.06 50.31
C PRO A 83 -20.46 -57.40 48.94
N SER A 84 -19.95 -58.14 47.93
CA SER A 84 -18.91 -59.20 47.76
C SER A 84 -18.39 -59.12 46.29
N VAL A 85 -17.14 -59.40 45.89
CA VAL A 85 -16.30 -60.64 45.99
C VAL A 85 -16.93 -61.80 45.18
N ASP A 86 -16.26 -62.55 44.28
CA ASP A 86 -14.84 -62.75 43.87
C ASP A 86 -14.54 -62.27 42.42
N GLY A 87 -13.36 -62.37 41.76
CA GLY A 87 -11.98 -62.87 42.01
C GLY A 87 -11.21 -62.81 40.66
N GLY A 88 -9.92 -62.51 40.53
CA GLY A 88 -8.73 -63.31 40.93
C GLY A 88 -8.22 -64.18 39.75
N GLU A 89 -6.95 -64.25 39.35
CA GLU A 89 -5.72 -63.55 39.78
C GLU A 89 -4.52 -63.79 38.79
N SER A 90 -3.43 -63.01 38.88
CA SER A 90 -2.07 -63.23 38.28
C SER A 90 -1.87 -63.19 36.74
N GLY A 91 -0.68 -62.90 36.16
CA GLY A 91 0.54 -62.26 36.71
C GLY A 91 1.87 -62.55 35.94
N CYS A 92 2.63 -61.51 35.54
CA CYS A 92 4.08 -61.53 35.15
C CYS A 92 4.51 -62.32 33.87
N THR A 93 5.68 -62.14 33.17
CA THR A 93 6.75 -61.09 33.09
C THR A 93 7.69 -61.25 31.85
N ARG A 94 8.30 -60.13 31.39
CA ARG A 94 9.71 -59.93 30.88
C ARG A 94 10.30 -60.49 29.53
N TYR A 95 10.92 -59.54 28.78
CA TYR A 95 12.23 -59.53 28.02
C TYR A 95 12.54 -60.33 26.71
N GLY A 96 12.98 -59.58 25.66
CA GLY A 96 14.14 -59.87 24.75
C GLY A 96 13.92 -60.68 23.44
N ALA A 97 14.83 -60.73 22.44
CA ALA A 97 15.88 -59.79 21.96
C ALA A 97 16.56 -60.21 20.60
N LEU A 98 16.80 -59.24 19.68
CA LEU A 98 17.90 -59.10 18.66
C LEU A 98 18.17 -60.10 17.48
N LYS A 99 18.86 -59.56 16.42
CA LYS A 99 19.67 -60.21 15.32
C LYS A 99 18.92 -60.89 14.12
N GLU A 100 19.43 -61.01 12.87
CA GLU A 100 20.72 -60.60 12.21
C GLU A 100 20.69 -60.45 10.64
N ILE A 101 21.36 -59.39 10.12
CA ILE A 101 22.26 -59.17 8.92
C ILE A 101 22.05 -59.77 7.48
N ASP A 102 22.25 -58.88 6.49
CA ASP A 102 22.64 -58.93 5.04
C ASP A 102 22.97 -60.22 4.24
N LYS A 103 22.54 -60.25 2.95
CA LYS A 103 23.38 -59.97 1.73
C LYS A 103 22.55 -60.09 0.42
N GLY A 104 23.08 -59.60 -0.72
CA GLY A 104 22.45 -59.69 -2.07
C GLY A 104 23.48 -59.68 -3.22
N THR A 105 23.08 -59.65 -4.51
CA THR A 105 23.88 -59.30 -5.73
C THR A 105 23.01 -59.30 -7.02
N LEU A 106 23.49 -58.63 -8.09
CA LEU A 106 22.99 -58.53 -9.50
C LEU A 106 23.24 -59.85 -10.32
N PRO A 107 23.20 -59.95 -11.69
CA PRO A 107 23.12 -58.98 -12.82
C PRO A 107 21.83 -59.20 -13.69
N ILE A 108 21.66 -58.93 -15.01
CA ILE A 108 22.49 -58.57 -16.19
C ILE A 108 21.68 -57.66 -17.16
N ALA A 109 22.33 -56.84 -17.99
CA ALA A 109 21.78 -56.21 -19.20
C ALA A 109 22.72 -56.39 -20.41
N LYS A 110 22.24 -56.27 -21.66
CA LYS A 110 23.01 -56.56 -22.90
C LYS A 110 23.16 -55.33 -23.82
N LYS A 111 24.29 -55.24 -24.52
CA LYS A 111 24.83 -54.05 -25.22
C LYS A 111 24.86 -54.21 -26.75
N ILE A 112 24.53 -53.16 -27.51
CA ILE A 112 24.94 -52.91 -28.91
C ILE A 112 25.23 -51.39 -29.05
N GLU A 113 26.17 -51.02 -29.92
CA GLU A 113 26.75 -49.66 -30.11
C GLU A 113 26.46 -49.11 -31.53
N VAL A 114 26.03 -47.84 -31.68
CA VAL A 114 26.80 -46.59 -31.97
C VAL A 114 27.25 -46.42 -33.43
N HIS A 115 26.98 -45.24 -34.01
CA HIS A 115 27.89 -44.33 -34.76
C HIS A 115 27.06 -43.17 -35.37
N GLY A 116 27.50 -41.90 -35.40
CA GLY A 116 28.73 -41.26 -34.88
C GLY A 116 28.66 -39.71 -35.01
N GLY A 117 29.75 -39.00 -34.69
CA GLY A 117 29.85 -37.52 -34.75
C GLY A 117 29.62 -36.82 -33.40
N GLU A 118 30.54 -36.88 -32.43
CA GLU A 118 31.77 -36.06 -32.29
C GLU A 118 31.54 -34.60 -31.86
N GLY A 119 32.05 -34.26 -30.66
CA GLY A 119 32.12 -32.89 -30.14
C GLY A 119 31.78 -32.74 -28.64
N VAL A 120 32.50 -31.84 -27.96
CA VAL A 120 32.20 -31.23 -26.63
C VAL A 120 32.46 -32.05 -25.34
N THR A 121 32.32 -33.37 -25.27
CA THR A 121 32.39 -34.07 -23.96
C THR A 121 33.79 -34.22 -23.32
N ALA A 122 34.88 -34.27 -24.09
CA ALA A 122 36.22 -34.55 -23.56
C ALA A 122 36.82 -33.45 -22.64
N HIS A 123 36.28 -32.22 -22.66
CA HIS A 123 36.87 -31.07 -21.97
C HIS A 123 36.40 -30.84 -20.53
N ARG A 124 35.39 -31.58 -20.03
CA ARG A 124 34.88 -31.42 -18.66
C ARG A 124 35.57 -32.31 -17.64
N ASP A 125 35.75 -33.58 -17.93
CA ASP A 125 36.10 -34.55 -16.87
C ASP A 125 37.57 -34.40 -16.42
N LEU A 126 38.49 -34.11 -17.36
CA LEU A 126 39.89 -33.74 -17.08
C LEU A 126 40.04 -32.48 -16.21
N ALA A 127 39.04 -31.59 -16.17
CA ALA A 127 39.06 -30.41 -15.30
C ALA A 127 38.57 -30.73 -13.87
N VAL A 128 37.64 -31.68 -13.71
CA VAL A 128 37.08 -32.07 -12.42
C VAL A 128 38.07 -32.91 -11.61
N GLU A 129 38.74 -33.88 -12.25
CA GLU A 129 39.76 -34.72 -11.60
C GLU A 129 40.92 -33.86 -11.06
N ARG A 130 41.40 -32.91 -11.87
CA ARG A 130 42.49 -32.00 -11.51
C ARG A 130 42.11 -31.03 -10.37
N GLN A 131 40.84 -30.64 -10.25
CA GLN A 131 40.39 -29.80 -9.12
C GLN A 131 40.27 -30.56 -7.79
N LYS A 132 39.98 -31.88 -7.80
CA LYS A 132 40.00 -32.68 -6.56
C LYS A 132 41.42 -32.83 -6.00
N SER A 133 42.35 -33.28 -6.84
CA SER A 133 43.77 -33.47 -6.47
C SER A 133 44.38 -32.20 -5.86
N LEU A 134 44.18 -31.04 -6.51
CA LEU A 134 44.71 -29.76 -6.00
C LEU A 134 44.05 -29.26 -4.70
N ARG A 135 42.86 -29.78 -4.34
CA ARG A 135 42.18 -29.42 -3.09
C ARG A 135 42.71 -30.20 -1.90
N GLU A 136 42.86 -31.51 -2.06
CA GLU A 136 43.42 -32.40 -1.02
C GLU A 136 44.90 -32.08 -0.75
N GLU A 137 45.64 -31.65 -1.77
CA GLU A 137 47.02 -31.13 -1.62
C GLU A 137 47.11 -29.72 -0.99
N GLY A 138 46.03 -28.96 -0.95
CA GLY A 138 45.97 -27.64 -0.28
C GLY A 138 45.66 -27.77 1.20
N GLU A 139 44.55 -28.46 1.51
CA GLU A 139 43.98 -28.60 2.85
C GLU A 139 44.96 -29.22 3.87
N ASN A 140 45.86 -30.10 3.40
CA ASN A 140 46.89 -30.74 4.22
C ASN A 140 48.14 -29.86 4.47
N ARG A 141 48.34 -28.77 3.70
CA ARG A 141 49.43 -27.79 3.92
C ARG A 141 49.01 -26.71 4.91
N ASP A 142 47.79 -26.18 4.79
CA ASP A 142 47.30 -25.10 5.66
C ASP A 142 47.20 -25.55 7.14
N LEU A 143 46.83 -26.82 7.38
CA LEU A 143 46.77 -27.39 8.72
C LEU A 143 48.14 -27.39 9.44
N SER A 144 49.23 -27.62 8.70
CA SER A 144 50.59 -27.59 9.24
C SER A 144 51.05 -26.18 9.60
N ILE A 145 50.61 -25.16 8.86
CA ILE A 145 50.97 -23.75 9.10
C ILE A 145 50.20 -23.23 10.32
N ALA A 146 48.89 -23.54 10.41
CA ALA A 146 48.05 -23.18 11.55
C ALA A 146 48.58 -23.73 12.88
N ALA A 147 49.03 -24.99 12.91
CA ALA A 147 49.66 -25.60 14.07
C ALA A 147 50.95 -24.87 14.50
N SER A 148 51.82 -24.51 13.54
CA SER A 148 53.05 -23.77 13.81
C SER A 148 52.79 -22.38 14.38
N MET A 149 51.78 -21.65 13.89
CA MET A 149 51.40 -20.35 14.44
C MET A 149 50.84 -20.47 15.86
N TYR A 150 50.02 -21.48 16.15
CA TYR A 150 49.45 -21.68 17.48
C TYR A 150 50.52 -21.89 18.55
N VAL A 151 51.55 -22.71 18.25
CA VAL A 151 52.69 -22.94 19.16
C VAL A 151 53.48 -21.65 19.39
N TYR A 152 53.76 -20.88 18.32
CA TYR A 152 54.49 -19.61 18.44
C TYR A 152 53.73 -18.57 19.27
N ILE A 153 52.42 -18.46 19.09
CA ILE A 153 51.55 -17.55 19.85
C ILE A 153 51.50 -17.98 21.33
N TYR A 154 51.35 -19.28 21.61
CA TYR A 154 51.34 -19.78 23.00
C TYR A 154 52.67 -19.53 23.71
N ILE A 155 53.81 -19.77 23.04
CA ILE A 155 55.14 -19.49 23.59
C ILE A 155 55.33 -17.98 23.82
N TYR A 156 54.93 -17.12 22.88
CA TYR A 156 55.05 -15.67 23.03
C TYR A 156 54.19 -15.13 24.19
N ILE A 157 52.94 -15.59 24.30
CA ILE A 157 52.05 -15.23 25.42
C ILE A 157 52.61 -15.74 26.75
N TYR A 158 53.10 -16.98 26.82
CA TYR A 158 53.65 -17.55 28.05
C TYR A 158 54.91 -16.78 28.49
N ILE A 159 55.82 -16.47 27.57
CA ILE A 159 57.00 -15.64 27.85
C ILE A 159 56.58 -14.25 28.33
N TYR A 160 55.66 -13.58 27.64
CA TYR A 160 55.21 -12.22 28.00
C TYR A 160 54.60 -12.18 29.41
N ILE A 161 53.77 -13.16 29.76
CA ILE A 161 53.15 -13.29 31.10
C ILE A 161 54.20 -13.64 32.18
N SER A 162 55.17 -14.51 31.88
CA SER A 162 56.20 -14.91 32.86
C SER A 162 57.33 -13.90 33.06
N VAL A 163 57.56 -12.99 32.10
CA VAL A 163 58.62 -11.95 32.17
C VAL A 163 58.10 -10.65 32.77
N PHE A 164 56.79 -10.36 32.70
CA PHE A 164 56.19 -9.14 33.24
C PHE A 164 55.01 -9.40 34.21
N PRO A 165 55.24 -10.06 35.37
CA PRO A 165 54.19 -10.30 36.36
C PRO A 165 53.68 -9.02 37.04
N ASP A 166 54.50 -7.97 37.13
CA ASP A 166 54.24 -6.78 37.97
C ASP A 166 53.69 -5.55 37.20
N LEU A 167 53.19 -5.71 35.96
CA LEU A 167 52.52 -4.61 35.23
C LEU A 167 51.08 -4.38 35.75
N ASN A 168 51.02 -3.89 36.99
CA ASN A 168 49.80 -3.50 37.69
C ASN A 168 49.20 -2.21 37.08
N TRP A 169 48.47 -2.36 35.98
CA TRP A 169 47.79 -1.26 35.30
C TRP A 169 46.64 -0.68 36.15
N SER A 170 46.99 0.33 36.95
CA SER A 170 46.02 1.26 37.55
C SER A 170 45.06 1.79 36.49
N PHE A 171 43.79 1.36 36.56
CA PHE A 171 42.76 1.72 35.58
C PHE A 171 42.17 3.11 35.85
N SER A 172 43.04 4.12 35.87
CA SER A 172 42.68 5.52 36.11
C SER A 172 42.04 6.16 34.88
N GLU A 173 40.72 6.34 34.96
CA GLU A 173 39.93 7.36 34.26
C GLU A 173 40.05 7.42 32.73
N LEU A 174 39.38 6.49 32.04
CA LEU A 174 38.82 6.78 30.71
C LEU A 174 37.41 7.37 30.86
N CYS A 175 37.31 8.56 31.45
CA CYS A 175 36.03 9.24 31.62
C CYS A 175 35.41 9.55 30.25
N SER A 176 34.21 9.01 30.01
CA SER A 176 33.33 9.44 28.93
C SER A 176 33.20 10.96 28.97
N SER A 177 33.21 11.65 27.82
CA SER A 177 33.02 13.09 27.78
C SER A 177 31.69 13.47 28.44
N ASP A 178 31.74 14.13 29.59
CA ASP A 178 30.56 14.47 30.37
C ASP A 178 29.71 15.49 29.62
N SER A 179 28.56 15.02 29.17
CA SER A 179 27.57 15.82 28.47
C SER A 179 26.18 15.30 28.82
N ARG A 180 25.21 16.22 28.85
CA ARG A 180 23.80 15.85 29.07
C ARG A 180 23.22 14.90 28.00
N PHE A 181 23.93 14.69 26.88
CA PHE A 181 23.59 13.66 25.89
C PHE A 181 24.12 12.28 26.32
N THR A 182 25.41 12.17 26.64
CA THR A 182 26.05 10.90 27.09
C THR A 182 25.50 10.42 28.44
N GLN A 183 25.12 11.34 29.33
CA GLN A 183 24.51 11.05 30.63
C GLN A 183 22.98 10.84 30.55
N GLN A 184 22.35 11.02 29.38
CA GLN A 184 20.89 10.97 29.16
C GLN A 184 20.06 12.04 29.91
N GLU A 185 20.70 13.08 30.44
CA GLU A 185 20.09 14.22 31.14
C GLU A 185 19.58 15.34 30.20
N LEU A 186 19.14 14.99 28.97
CA LEU A 186 18.49 15.96 28.10
C LEU A 186 17.15 16.41 28.69
N PRO A 187 16.77 17.70 28.56
CA PRO A 187 15.47 18.19 29.00
C PRO A 187 14.35 17.52 28.20
N ALA A 188 13.62 16.62 28.85
CA ALA A 188 12.59 15.78 28.22
C ALA A 188 11.25 15.90 28.95
N CYS A 189 10.20 16.28 28.22
CA CYS A 189 8.84 16.20 28.72
C CYS A 189 8.38 14.72 28.75
N LYS A 190 7.92 14.25 29.90
CA LYS A 190 7.37 12.90 30.10
C LYS A 190 5.86 13.02 30.39
N PRO A 191 4.99 13.08 29.36
CA PRO A 191 3.56 13.32 29.56
C PRO A 191 2.87 12.13 30.25
N ILE A 192 2.58 12.28 31.54
CA ILE A 192 1.85 11.27 32.32
C ILE A 192 0.36 11.39 32.00
N LEU A 193 -0.17 10.45 31.22
CA LEU A 193 -1.57 10.36 30.81
C LEU A 193 -2.48 10.01 32.01
N THR A 194 -2.88 11.01 32.80
CA THR A 194 -3.86 10.82 33.88
C THR A 194 -5.28 10.66 33.31
N PRO A 195 -6.19 9.93 34.00
CA PRO A 195 -7.55 9.71 33.49
C PRO A 195 -8.32 11.01 33.16
N LYS A 196 -8.11 12.08 33.94
CA LYS A 196 -8.75 13.39 33.70
C LYS A 196 -8.32 14.00 32.37
N TRP A 197 -7.02 13.94 32.03
CA TRP A 197 -6.51 14.39 30.74
C TRP A 197 -7.07 13.53 29.60
N VAL A 198 -6.98 12.20 29.71
CA VAL A 198 -7.46 11.27 28.68
C VAL A 198 -8.96 11.45 28.38
N ILE A 199 -9.80 11.54 29.41
CA ILE A 199 -11.24 11.79 29.25
C ILE A 199 -11.49 13.16 28.59
N SER A 200 -10.78 14.20 29.03
CA SER A 200 -10.89 15.56 28.45
C SER A 200 -10.54 15.58 26.96
N THR A 201 -9.44 14.94 26.56
CA THR A 201 -9.02 14.85 25.15
C THR A 201 -10.05 14.08 24.30
N PHE A 202 -10.58 12.94 24.78
CA PHE A 202 -11.62 12.21 24.04
C PHE A 202 -12.93 12.99 23.91
N LEU A 203 -13.35 13.72 24.95
CA LEU A 203 -14.52 14.60 24.87
C LEU A 203 -14.29 15.78 23.90
N LEU A 204 -13.10 16.41 23.93
CA LEU A 204 -12.76 17.50 23.02
C LEU A 204 -12.79 17.06 21.56
N VAL A 205 -12.16 15.91 21.24
CA VAL A 205 -12.20 15.33 19.88
C VAL A 205 -13.64 15.01 19.46
N SER A 206 -14.45 14.40 20.34
CA SER A 206 -15.87 14.15 20.10
C SER A 206 -16.65 15.44 19.78
N VAL A 207 -16.50 16.48 20.61
CA VAL A 207 -17.22 17.76 20.48
C VAL A 207 -16.85 18.51 19.20
N ILE A 208 -15.62 18.33 18.67
CA ILE A 208 -15.19 18.91 17.40
C ILE A 208 -15.63 18.03 16.21
N PHE A 209 -15.43 16.72 16.28
CA PHE A 209 -15.60 15.81 15.14
C PHE A 209 -17.06 15.54 14.82
N ILE A 210 -17.95 15.45 15.82
CA ILE A 210 -19.37 15.15 15.57
C ILE A 210 -20.04 16.29 14.76
N PRO A 211 -19.94 17.59 15.13
CA PRO A 211 -20.50 18.67 14.33
C PRO A 211 -19.92 18.75 12.91
N ILE A 212 -18.59 18.58 12.75
CA ILE A 212 -17.94 18.55 11.43
C ILE A 212 -18.50 17.40 10.57
N GLY A 213 -18.66 16.21 11.17
CA GLY A 213 -19.23 15.04 10.50
C GLY A 213 -20.70 15.22 10.10
N VAL A 214 -21.53 15.81 10.98
CA VAL A 214 -22.92 16.18 10.67
C VAL A 214 -22.99 17.16 9.49
N VAL A 215 -22.27 18.28 9.57
CA VAL A 215 -22.29 19.33 8.53
C VAL A 215 -21.76 18.81 7.19
N SER A 216 -20.68 18.01 7.21
CA SER A 216 -20.12 17.39 6.00
C SER A 216 -21.08 16.36 5.38
N LEU A 217 -21.79 15.58 6.20
CA LEU A 217 -22.77 14.60 5.72
C LEU A 217 -24.00 15.29 5.11
N PHE A 218 -24.49 16.37 5.71
CA PHE A 218 -25.56 17.19 5.10
C PHE A 218 -25.09 17.84 3.78
N ALA A 219 -23.88 18.40 3.74
CA ALA A 219 -23.32 19.00 2.53
C ALA A 219 -23.12 17.98 1.38
N SER A 220 -22.79 16.72 1.69
CA SER A 220 -22.74 15.63 0.71
C SER A 220 -24.15 15.25 0.23
N ARG A 221 -25.11 15.11 1.14
CA ARG A 221 -26.48 14.64 0.83
C ARG A 221 -27.35 15.68 0.13
N ASP A 222 -26.99 16.96 0.20
CA ASP A 222 -27.67 17.98 -0.59
C ASP A 222 -27.35 17.87 -2.10
N VAL A 223 -26.18 17.32 -2.46
CA VAL A 223 -25.75 17.09 -3.84
C VAL A 223 -26.71 16.16 -4.57
N VAL A 224 -27.20 16.63 -5.72
CA VAL A 224 -28.05 15.87 -6.63
C VAL A 224 -27.17 15.27 -7.71
N GLU A 225 -27.23 13.94 -7.86
CA GLU A 225 -26.62 13.22 -8.98
C GLU A 225 -27.70 12.49 -9.78
N ILE A 226 -27.61 12.58 -11.12
CA ILE A 226 -28.32 11.74 -12.07
C ILE A 226 -27.27 10.91 -12.79
N VAL A 227 -27.39 9.58 -12.78
CA VAL A 227 -26.41 8.65 -13.37
C VAL A 227 -27.14 7.72 -14.34
N ASP A 228 -26.93 7.92 -15.64
CA ASP A 228 -27.49 7.05 -16.69
C ASP A 228 -26.41 6.12 -17.28
N ARG A 229 -26.78 4.85 -17.48
CA ARG A 229 -25.91 3.80 -18.04
C ARG A 229 -26.29 3.51 -19.47
N TYR A 230 -25.69 4.27 -20.38
CA TYR A 230 -26.02 4.18 -21.80
C TYR A 230 -25.27 3.07 -22.54
N GLU A 231 -24.25 2.43 -21.95
CA GLU A 231 -23.37 1.50 -22.68
C GLU A 231 -24.06 0.23 -23.19
N THR A 232 -25.09 -0.26 -22.51
CA THR A 232 -25.84 -1.46 -22.93
C THR A 232 -27.13 -1.08 -23.66
N ASP A 233 -27.75 0.04 -23.28
CA ASP A 233 -29.03 0.48 -23.83
C ASP A 233 -28.88 1.06 -25.24
N CYS A 234 -27.80 1.82 -25.49
CA CYS A 234 -27.47 2.40 -26.80
C CYS A 234 -26.81 1.40 -27.77
N ILE A 235 -27.24 0.14 -27.71
CA ILE A 235 -26.93 -0.90 -28.70
C ILE A 235 -28.27 -1.52 -29.15
N PRO A 236 -28.58 -1.49 -30.46
CA PRO A 236 -29.76 -2.15 -31.04
C PRO A 236 -29.84 -3.61 -30.59
N VAL A 237 -31.06 -4.11 -30.35
CA VAL A 237 -31.27 -5.42 -29.70
C VAL A 237 -30.53 -6.55 -30.42
N ASP A 238 -30.60 -6.58 -31.75
CA ASP A 238 -29.97 -7.58 -32.61
C ASP A 238 -28.44 -7.55 -32.52
N SER A 239 -27.87 -6.36 -32.34
CA SER A 239 -26.43 -6.10 -32.21
C SER A 239 -25.87 -6.39 -30.82
N ARG A 240 -26.70 -6.66 -29.79
CA ARG A 240 -26.24 -6.86 -28.39
C ARG A 240 -25.33 -8.08 -28.19
N ASN A 241 -25.38 -9.04 -29.12
CA ASN A 241 -24.51 -10.21 -29.16
C ASN A 241 -23.12 -9.90 -29.74
N ASN A 242 -23.00 -8.91 -30.64
CA ASN A 242 -21.72 -8.48 -31.23
C ASN A 242 -21.51 -6.96 -31.08
N ARG A 243 -21.37 -6.53 -29.83
CA ARG A 243 -21.19 -5.12 -29.44
C ARG A 243 -19.93 -4.50 -30.05
N VAL A 244 -18.87 -5.30 -30.21
CA VAL A 244 -17.59 -4.88 -30.79
C VAL A 244 -17.73 -4.67 -32.31
N GLY A 245 -18.43 -5.56 -33.02
CA GLY A 245 -18.75 -5.37 -34.43
C GLY A 245 -19.64 -4.14 -34.68
N PHE A 246 -20.63 -3.90 -33.82
CA PHE A 246 -21.49 -2.71 -33.95
C PHE A 246 -20.71 -1.40 -33.77
N ILE A 247 -19.91 -1.27 -32.70
CA ILE A 247 -19.14 -0.03 -32.43
C ILE A 247 -18.07 0.25 -33.50
N GLN A 248 -17.51 -0.80 -34.11
CA GLN A 248 -16.54 -0.70 -35.20
C GLN A 248 -17.18 -0.48 -36.59
N SER A 249 -18.50 -0.63 -36.73
CA SER A 249 -19.20 -0.45 -37.99
C SER A 249 -19.34 1.02 -38.39
N SER A 250 -19.64 1.30 -39.65
CA SER A 250 -20.02 2.62 -40.16
C SER A 250 -21.47 3.04 -39.87
N GLN A 251 -22.25 2.22 -39.13
CA GLN A 251 -23.64 2.53 -38.78
C GLN A 251 -23.74 3.76 -37.87
N ASP A 252 -24.92 4.40 -37.87
CA ASP A 252 -25.24 5.46 -36.93
C ASP A 252 -25.20 4.95 -35.47
N LYS A 253 -24.67 5.78 -34.58
CA LYS A 253 -24.47 5.52 -33.15
C LYS A 253 -25.20 6.54 -32.28
N THR A 254 -26.06 7.35 -32.90
CA THR A 254 -27.01 8.24 -32.23
C THR A 254 -27.92 7.44 -31.31
N CYS A 255 -28.04 7.88 -30.07
CA CYS A 255 -28.91 7.28 -29.07
C CYS A 255 -29.62 8.37 -28.28
N ASN A 256 -30.93 8.22 -28.08
CA ASN A 256 -31.73 9.15 -27.30
C ASN A 256 -32.04 8.54 -25.91
N ARG A 257 -31.83 9.34 -24.86
CA ARG A 257 -32.03 8.98 -23.45
C ARG A 257 -32.82 10.07 -22.73
N THR A 258 -33.93 9.72 -22.08
CA THR A 258 -34.72 10.66 -21.28
C THR A 258 -34.32 10.57 -19.81
N LEU A 259 -33.78 11.66 -19.26
CA LEU A 259 -33.36 11.78 -17.86
C LEU A 259 -34.43 12.54 -17.07
N ARG A 260 -34.86 12.00 -15.92
CA ARG A 260 -35.79 12.68 -15.00
C ARG A 260 -35.02 13.32 -13.84
N VAL A 261 -35.24 14.60 -13.61
CA VAL A 261 -34.60 15.38 -12.54
C VAL A 261 -35.26 15.05 -11.19
N PRO A 262 -34.56 14.42 -10.22
CA PRO A 262 -35.21 13.90 -9.01
C PRO A 262 -35.44 14.97 -7.93
N LYS A 263 -34.57 15.99 -7.89
CA LYS A 263 -34.59 17.14 -6.99
C LYS A 263 -34.05 18.33 -7.76
N HIS A 264 -34.50 19.55 -7.44
CA HIS A 264 -34.02 20.77 -8.08
C HIS A 264 -32.48 20.86 -8.03
N MET A 265 -31.89 21.06 -9.20
CA MET A 265 -30.45 21.24 -9.40
C MET A 265 -30.20 22.70 -9.73
N ARG A 266 -29.31 23.35 -8.96
CA ARG A 266 -28.88 24.73 -9.19
C ARG A 266 -27.67 24.76 -10.11
N GLN A 267 -27.59 25.80 -10.94
CA GLN A 267 -26.42 26.10 -11.76
C GLN A 267 -25.18 26.46 -10.92
N PRO A 268 -23.95 26.22 -11.45
CA PRO A 268 -23.65 25.45 -12.65
C PRO A 268 -23.84 23.95 -12.42
N ILE A 269 -24.47 23.26 -13.37
CA ILE A 269 -24.71 21.82 -13.31
C ILE A 269 -23.62 21.13 -14.13
N TYR A 270 -22.81 20.30 -13.48
CA TYR A 270 -21.62 19.71 -14.09
C TYR A 270 -21.98 18.42 -14.84
N VAL A 271 -21.61 18.36 -16.12
CA VAL A 271 -21.77 17.20 -16.99
C VAL A 271 -20.48 16.39 -16.96
N TYR A 272 -20.51 15.18 -16.41
CA TYR A 272 -19.38 14.27 -16.41
C TYR A 272 -19.66 13.03 -17.26
N TYR A 273 -18.63 12.50 -17.92
CA TYR A 273 -18.62 11.10 -18.33
C TYR A 273 -17.90 10.26 -17.28
N GLN A 274 -18.46 9.09 -16.96
CA GLN A 274 -17.81 8.07 -16.13
C GLN A 274 -17.41 6.89 -16.99
N LEU A 275 -16.14 6.48 -16.87
CA LEU A 275 -15.64 5.22 -17.40
C LEU A 275 -15.38 4.26 -16.22
N ASP A 276 -15.84 3.02 -16.36
CA ASP A 276 -15.46 1.90 -15.49
C ASP A 276 -14.52 0.94 -16.26
N ASN A 277 -13.62 0.28 -15.54
CA ASN A 277 -12.63 -0.69 -16.06
C ASN A 277 -11.58 -0.13 -17.03
N PHE A 278 -11.23 1.16 -16.93
CA PHE A 278 -10.21 1.81 -17.77
C PHE A 278 -8.99 2.23 -16.94
N TYR A 279 -7.83 1.61 -17.16
CA TYR A 279 -6.64 1.75 -16.31
C TYR A 279 -5.72 2.91 -16.72
N GLN A 280 -6.17 4.16 -16.55
CA GLN A 280 -5.33 5.36 -16.77
C GLN A 280 -4.07 5.41 -15.86
N ASN A 281 -4.03 4.61 -14.80
CA ASN A 281 -2.93 4.51 -13.84
C ASN A 281 -1.83 3.50 -14.25
N HIS A 282 -1.99 2.76 -15.36
CA HIS A 282 -1.02 1.75 -15.76
C HIS A 282 0.34 2.36 -16.14
N ARG A 283 1.46 1.81 -15.65
CA ARG A 283 2.82 2.39 -15.78
C ARG A 283 3.23 2.75 -17.22
N ARG A 284 2.87 1.93 -18.22
CA ARG A 284 3.17 2.25 -19.64
C ARG A 284 2.29 3.39 -20.17
N TYR A 285 1.01 3.43 -19.78
CA TYR A 285 0.07 4.46 -20.18
C TYR A 285 0.48 5.83 -19.59
N VAL A 286 0.69 5.91 -18.27
CA VAL A 286 1.08 7.17 -17.58
C VAL A 286 2.39 7.77 -18.11
N ARG A 287 3.33 6.94 -18.57
CA ARG A 287 4.60 7.39 -19.17
C ARG A 287 4.51 7.78 -20.64
N SER A 288 3.45 7.36 -21.35
CA SER A 288 3.30 7.55 -22.79
C SER A 288 2.70 8.93 -23.11
N ARG A 289 3.53 9.96 -22.94
CA ARG A 289 3.32 11.38 -23.30
C ARG A 289 4.65 12.15 -23.25
N SER A 290 4.72 13.33 -23.87
CA SER A 290 5.87 14.23 -23.76
C SER A 290 5.48 15.60 -23.20
N ASP A 291 5.79 15.84 -21.92
CA ASP A 291 5.52 17.12 -21.24
C ASP A 291 6.22 18.32 -21.86
N GLN A 292 7.30 18.08 -22.61
CA GLN A 292 8.07 19.09 -23.31
C GLN A 292 7.45 19.43 -24.67
N GLN A 293 7.02 18.41 -25.43
CA GLN A 293 6.25 18.58 -26.68
C GLN A 293 4.93 19.35 -26.44
N LEU A 294 4.24 19.05 -25.33
CA LEU A 294 2.97 19.71 -24.99
C LEU A 294 3.12 21.22 -24.72
N ARG A 295 4.30 21.68 -24.26
CA ARG A 295 4.55 23.08 -23.86
C ARG A 295 5.22 23.93 -24.94
N SER A 296 6.09 23.34 -25.75
CA SER A 296 7.03 24.09 -26.58
C SER A 296 6.97 23.66 -28.06
N PRO A 297 6.64 24.57 -29.01
CA PRO A 297 6.45 24.18 -30.42
C PRO A 297 7.72 23.67 -31.10
N GLY A 298 8.91 24.13 -30.66
CA GLY A 298 10.20 23.59 -31.12
C GLY A 298 10.50 22.15 -30.69
N SER A 299 9.75 21.62 -29.73
CA SER A 299 9.91 20.26 -29.17
C SER A 299 8.99 19.22 -29.81
N ASN A 300 8.48 19.47 -31.03
CA ASN A 300 7.60 18.55 -31.75
C ASN A 300 8.21 17.14 -31.95
N ARG A 301 9.55 17.04 -32.04
CA ARG A 301 10.32 15.78 -32.17
C ARG A 301 10.67 15.08 -30.85
N ASP A 302 10.33 15.65 -29.69
CA ASP A 302 10.67 15.08 -28.38
C ASP A 302 9.70 13.92 -27.99
N THR A 303 9.60 12.90 -28.84
CA THR A 303 8.58 11.84 -28.78
C THR A 303 9.04 10.54 -28.11
N SER A 304 10.28 10.45 -27.63
CA SER A 304 10.91 9.21 -27.14
C SER A 304 10.18 8.51 -25.97
N ALA A 305 9.38 9.24 -25.19
CA ALA A 305 8.54 8.69 -24.14
C ALA A 305 7.16 8.19 -24.63
N CYS A 306 6.71 8.62 -25.81
CA CYS A 306 5.35 8.44 -26.31
C CYS A 306 5.04 7.07 -26.94
N SER A 307 6.05 6.22 -27.13
CA SER A 307 5.89 4.91 -27.78
C SER A 307 4.73 4.07 -27.19
N PRO A 308 3.90 3.38 -28.01
CA PRO A 308 4.02 3.24 -29.48
C PRO A 308 3.48 4.42 -30.30
N GLU A 309 2.71 5.33 -29.71
CA GLU A 309 2.04 6.42 -30.45
C GLU A 309 2.93 7.68 -30.52
N ASP A 310 4.18 7.49 -30.94
CA ASP A 310 5.20 8.55 -31.05
C ASP A 310 5.28 9.18 -32.45
N THR A 311 5.08 8.37 -33.49
CA THR A 311 5.26 8.72 -34.90
C THR A 311 4.22 8.05 -35.80
N THR A 312 4.00 8.60 -36.99
CA THR A 312 3.22 7.96 -38.06
C THR A 312 3.99 6.80 -38.70
N PRO A 313 3.34 5.93 -39.50
CA PRO A 313 4.04 4.94 -40.33
C PRO A 313 5.11 5.53 -41.26
N ASP A 314 4.94 6.80 -41.66
CA ASP A 314 5.89 7.55 -42.49
C ASP A 314 7.04 8.20 -41.69
N GLY A 315 7.11 7.94 -40.37
CA GLY A 315 8.14 8.48 -39.47
C GLY A 315 7.95 9.95 -39.08
N THR A 316 6.82 10.58 -39.40
CA THR A 316 6.53 11.97 -39.00
C THR A 316 6.04 12.01 -37.54
N PRO A 317 6.47 12.99 -36.71
CA PRO A 317 6.07 13.04 -35.31
C PRO A 317 4.57 13.34 -35.18
N ILE A 318 3.92 12.69 -34.21
CA ILE A 318 2.53 12.98 -33.83
C ILE A 318 2.54 14.08 -32.77
N VAL A 319 1.66 15.08 -32.89
CA VAL A 319 1.46 16.11 -31.87
C VAL A 319 -0.05 16.20 -31.54
N PRO A 320 -0.48 16.04 -30.28
CA PRO A 320 0.28 15.52 -29.13
C PRO A 320 0.53 14.01 -29.24
N CYS A 321 1.75 13.55 -28.94
CA CYS A 321 2.09 12.12 -28.94
C CYS A 321 1.66 11.38 -27.67
N GLY A 322 1.55 10.06 -27.79
CA GLY A 322 1.41 9.12 -26.68
C GLY A 322 0.01 8.56 -26.46
N LEU A 323 -0.05 7.36 -25.86
CA LEU A 323 -1.27 6.57 -25.61
C LEU A 323 -2.33 7.36 -24.84
N ILE A 324 -1.93 8.28 -23.96
CA ILE A 324 -2.86 9.10 -23.19
C ILE A 324 -3.64 10.01 -24.15
N ALA A 325 -2.96 10.72 -25.05
CA ALA A 325 -3.64 11.57 -26.04
C ALA A 325 -4.38 10.72 -27.07
N TRP A 326 -3.74 9.68 -27.62
CA TRP A 326 -4.29 8.83 -28.67
C TRP A 326 -5.64 8.18 -28.30
N SER A 327 -5.84 7.84 -27.02
CA SER A 327 -7.07 7.24 -26.51
C SER A 327 -8.14 8.24 -26.05
N LEU A 328 -8.06 9.51 -26.47
CA LEU A 328 -8.98 10.59 -26.08
C LEU A 328 -10.47 10.22 -26.26
N PHE A 329 -11.26 10.41 -25.20
CA PHE A 329 -12.69 10.10 -25.19
C PHE A 329 -13.48 10.83 -26.30
N ASN A 330 -14.37 10.13 -27.02
CA ASN A 330 -14.99 10.62 -28.26
C ASN A 330 -16.52 10.44 -28.38
N ASP A 331 -17.21 10.10 -27.29
CA ASP A 331 -18.67 10.26 -27.25
C ASP A 331 -19.02 11.75 -27.12
N THR A 332 -20.11 12.16 -27.75
CA THR A 332 -20.67 13.51 -27.60
C THR A 332 -22.05 13.46 -26.96
N TYR A 333 -22.43 14.54 -26.29
CA TYR A 333 -23.73 14.72 -25.66
C TYR A 333 -24.34 16.05 -26.12
N GLY A 334 -25.62 16.02 -26.49
CA GLY A 334 -26.48 17.19 -26.63
C GLY A 334 -27.72 17.04 -25.74
N PHE A 335 -28.12 18.11 -25.07
CA PHE A 335 -29.27 18.11 -24.15
C PHE A 335 -30.40 19.00 -24.67
N THR A 336 -31.63 18.55 -24.49
CA THR A 336 -32.85 19.30 -24.81
C THR A 336 -33.86 19.20 -23.68
N ARG A 337 -34.59 20.28 -23.43
CA ARG A 337 -35.67 20.38 -22.44
C ARG A 337 -36.88 21.03 -23.12
N ASN A 338 -37.99 20.31 -23.26
CA ASN A 338 -39.20 20.80 -23.93
C ASN A 338 -38.91 21.40 -25.32
N ASN A 339 -38.15 20.67 -26.15
CA ASN A 339 -37.64 21.09 -27.46
C ASN A 339 -36.71 22.33 -27.48
N GLN A 340 -36.33 22.89 -26.34
CA GLN A 340 -35.28 23.91 -26.24
C GLN A 340 -33.92 23.25 -26.01
N GLN A 341 -32.89 23.65 -26.75
CA GLN A 341 -31.53 23.14 -26.54
C GLN A 341 -30.90 23.72 -25.27
N LEU A 342 -30.38 22.86 -24.39
CA LEU A 342 -29.57 23.26 -23.25
C LEU A 342 -28.11 23.31 -23.70
N ILE A 343 -27.54 24.51 -23.73
CA ILE A 343 -26.15 24.74 -24.13
C ILE A 343 -25.21 24.20 -23.06
N ILE A 344 -24.21 23.43 -23.49
CA ILE A 344 -23.12 22.94 -22.65
C ILE A 344 -21.96 23.91 -22.79
N ASN A 345 -21.64 24.66 -21.74
CA ASN A 345 -20.41 25.44 -21.70
C ASN A 345 -19.21 24.49 -21.50
N LYS A 346 -18.33 24.44 -22.51
CA LYS A 346 -17.07 23.68 -22.48
C LYS A 346 -15.86 24.50 -22.04
N ARG A 347 -16.04 25.79 -21.74
CA ARG A 347 -14.97 26.67 -21.25
C ARG A 347 -14.81 26.54 -19.74
N ASP A 348 -13.56 26.70 -19.31
CA ASP A 348 -13.11 26.60 -17.94
C ASP A 348 -13.45 25.26 -17.27
N ILE A 349 -13.27 24.17 -18.01
CA ILE A 349 -13.42 22.78 -17.50
C ILE A 349 -12.07 22.17 -17.09
N ALA A 350 -10.98 22.66 -17.67
CA ALA A 350 -9.63 22.41 -17.23
C ALA A 350 -9.22 23.39 -16.11
N TRP A 351 -8.08 23.13 -15.48
CA TRP A 351 -7.49 24.05 -14.51
C TRP A 351 -6.63 25.07 -15.25
N SER A 352 -6.71 26.35 -14.88
CA SER A 352 -5.84 27.41 -15.42
C SER A 352 -4.36 27.03 -15.35
N SER A 353 -3.90 26.48 -14.22
CA SER A 353 -2.52 26.00 -14.06
C SER A 353 -2.12 24.80 -14.95
N ASP A 354 -3.06 24.15 -15.63
CA ASP A 354 -2.77 23.23 -16.74
C ASP A 354 -2.75 24.01 -18.08
N ARG A 355 -3.80 24.78 -18.38
CA ARG A 355 -3.92 25.59 -19.61
C ARG A 355 -2.73 26.53 -19.82
N ASP A 356 -2.35 27.28 -18.79
CA ASP A 356 -1.44 28.42 -18.87
C ASP A 356 0.04 28.01 -18.68
N ARG A 357 0.32 26.74 -18.32
CA ARG A 357 1.68 26.28 -17.92
C ARG A 357 2.08 24.87 -18.40
N LYS A 358 1.14 24.02 -18.83
CA LYS A 358 1.44 22.64 -19.26
C LYS A 358 1.12 22.37 -20.71
N PHE A 359 0.27 23.19 -21.33
CA PHE A 359 -0.08 23.13 -22.74
C PHE A 359 0.27 24.48 -23.37
N GLY A 360 0.97 24.46 -24.51
CA GLY A 360 1.41 25.67 -25.18
C GLY A 360 0.28 26.35 -25.96
N ASP A 361 0.24 27.67 -25.87
CA ASP A 361 -0.60 28.57 -26.67
C ASP A 361 -0.21 28.59 -28.16
N ASN A 362 1.04 28.25 -28.47
CA ASN A 362 1.58 28.17 -29.82
C ASN A 362 1.83 26.71 -30.29
N VAL A 363 1.31 25.71 -29.57
CA VAL A 363 1.41 24.29 -29.95
C VAL A 363 0.10 23.82 -30.56
N PHE A 364 0.14 23.35 -31.81
CA PHE A 364 -1.04 22.92 -32.56
C PHE A 364 -1.00 21.40 -32.85
N PRO A 365 -2.16 20.71 -32.92
CA PRO A 365 -2.20 19.30 -33.31
C PRO A 365 -1.66 19.07 -34.73
N SER A 366 -0.89 18.01 -34.92
CA SER A 366 -0.42 17.55 -36.24
C SER A 366 -0.28 16.03 -36.29
N ASN A 367 -0.61 15.43 -37.43
CA ASN A 367 -0.59 13.97 -37.70
C ASN A 367 -1.47 13.10 -36.76
N PHE A 368 -2.21 13.71 -35.84
CA PHE A 368 -2.98 13.05 -34.78
C PHE A 368 -4.23 12.33 -35.31
N GLN A 369 -4.43 11.06 -34.92
CA GLN A 369 -5.48 10.15 -35.42
C GLN A 369 -5.50 9.97 -36.96
N ASN A 370 -4.38 10.20 -37.65
CA ASN A 370 -4.29 10.09 -39.11
C ASN A 370 -3.94 8.67 -39.61
N GLY A 371 -3.81 7.70 -38.70
CA GLY A 371 -3.49 6.30 -39.01
C GLY A 371 -4.71 5.45 -39.39
N THR A 372 -4.45 4.21 -39.79
CA THR A 372 -5.49 3.19 -40.05
C THR A 372 -6.26 2.79 -38.79
N LEU A 373 -5.63 2.87 -37.62
CA LEU A 373 -6.26 2.74 -36.31
C LEU A 373 -6.50 4.14 -35.72
N GLN A 374 -7.72 4.36 -35.23
CA GLN A 374 -8.10 5.57 -34.50
C GLN A 374 -8.49 5.18 -33.07
N GLY A 375 -7.81 5.75 -32.08
CA GLY A 375 -7.96 5.39 -30.67
C GLY A 375 -9.03 6.17 -29.92
N GLY A 376 -9.53 7.25 -30.50
CA GLY A 376 -10.29 8.25 -29.77
C GLY A 376 -10.80 9.39 -30.63
N ALA A 377 -10.89 10.59 -30.04
CA ALA A 377 -11.37 11.79 -30.72
C ALA A 377 -10.25 12.41 -31.57
N ARG A 378 -10.64 13.14 -32.62
CA ARG A 378 -9.75 14.01 -33.39
C ARG A 378 -9.70 15.39 -32.73
N LEU A 379 -8.52 16.01 -32.74
CA LEU A 379 -8.32 17.39 -32.28
C LEU A 379 -8.50 18.37 -33.43
N ASN A 380 -8.82 19.63 -33.12
CA ASN A 380 -8.89 20.70 -34.12
C ASN A 380 -7.48 21.23 -34.39
N THR A 381 -6.99 21.06 -35.62
CA THR A 381 -5.66 21.51 -36.07
C THR A 381 -5.50 23.03 -36.09
N SER A 382 -6.61 23.78 -36.14
CA SER A 382 -6.62 25.25 -36.20
C SER A 382 -6.66 25.93 -34.83
N ILE A 383 -6.66 25.16 -33.74
CA ILE A 383 -6.76 25.65 -32.35
C ILE A 383 -5.58 25.09 -31.55
N PRO A 384 -4.91 25.88 -30.69
CA PRO A 384 -3.78 25.38 -29.90
C PRO A 384 -4.21 24.38 -28.82
N LEU A 385 -3.24 23.64 -28.26
CA LEU A 385 -3.52 22.63 -27.23
C LEU A 385 -4.01 23.23 -25.90
N SER A 386 -3.65 24.49 -25.59
CA SER A 386 -4.08 25.20 -24.37
C SER A 386 -5.58 25.51 -24.34
N GLU A 387 -6.21 25.71 -25.50
CA GLU A 387 -7.64 26.01 -25.64
C GLU A 387 -8.51 24.74 -25.76
N GLN A 388 -7.93 23.60 -26.11
CA GLN A 388 -8.65 22.33 -26.27
C GLN A 388 -8.86 21.64 -24.91
N GLU A 389 -9.65 22.25 -24.02
CA GLU A 389 -9.80 21.83 -22.63
C GLU A 389 -10.28 20.37 -22.43
N ASP A 390 -11.06 19.81 -23.38
CA ASP A 390 -11.42 18.38 -23.40
C ASP A 390 -10.19 17.46 -23.35
N LEU A 391 -9.14 17.79 -24.12
CA LEU A 391 -7.85 17.08 -24.12
C LEU A 391 -7.17 17.23 -22.76
N ILE A 392 -7.14 18.45 -22.20
CA ILE A 392 -6.45 18.75 -20.94
C ILE A 392 -7.06 17.96 -19.78
N VAL A 393 -8.40 17.90 -19.71
CA VAL A 393 -9.13 17.08 -18.73
C VAL A 393 -8.84 15.58 -18.89
N TRP A 394 -8.72 15.09 -20.12
CA TRP A 394 -8.38 13.69 -20.38
C TRP A 394 -6.92 13.36 -20.00
N MET A 395 -5.97 14.19 -20.41
CA MET A 395 -4.51 14.05 -20.19
C MET A 395 -4.11 14.02 -18.71
N ARG A 396 -4.91 14.61 -17.83
CA ARG A 396 -4.79 14.45 -16.37
C ARG A 396 -5.25 13.04 -15.94
N THR A 397 -4.34 12.07 -15.98
CA THR A 397 -4.58 10.64 -15.67
C THR A 397 -5.29 10.41 -14.32
N ALA A 398 -6.31 9.55 -14.32
CA ALA A 398 -7.00 9.10 -13.11
C ALA A 398 -6.21 8.01 -12.35
N ALA A 399 -6.33 8.02 -11.02
CA ALA A 399 -5.63 7.07 -10.13
C ALA A 399 -6.33 5.70 -9.99
N LEU A 400 -7.62 5.62 -10.33
CA LEU A 400 -8.47 4.42 -10.18
C LEU A 400 -9.05 4.00 -11.54
N PRO A 401 -9.37 2.69 -11.74
CA PRO A 401 -9.93 2.19 -12.99
C PRO A 401 -11.41 2.54 -13.22
N THR A 402 -12.06 3.14 -12.21
CA THR A 402 -13.36 3.80 -12.34
C THR A 402 -13.17 5.27 -12.02
N PHE A 403 -13.50 6.15 -12.97
CA PHE A 403 -13.27 7.59 -12.83
C PHE A 403 -14.29 8.42 -13.59
N ARG A 404 -14.50 9.66 -13.14
CA ARG A 404 -15.30 10.69 -13.81
C ARG A 404 -14.39 11.76 -14.41
N LYS A 405 -14.77 12.32 -15.55
CA LYS A 405 -14.11 13.45 -16.23
C LYS A 405 -15.15 14.51 -16.57
N LEU A 406 -14.82 15.78 -16.42
CA LEU A 406 -15.73 16.89 -16.73
C LEU A 406 -15.80 17.09 -18.26
N TYR A 407 -17.01 17.07 -18.81
CA TYR A 407 -17.30 17.33 -20.22
C TYR A 407 -17.77 18.78 -20.46
N GLY A 408 -18.38 19.40 -19.45
CA GLY A 408 -18.96 20.73 -19.55
C GLY A 408 -19.83 21.12 -18.37
N LYS A 409 -20.33 22.35 -18.39
CA LYS A 409 -21.24 22.96 -17.41
C LYS A 409 -22.54 23.35 -18.10
N ILE A 410 -23.69 23.14 -17.46
CA ILE A 410 -24.98 23.71 -17.89
C ILE A 410 -25.30 24.87 -16.95
N GLU A 411 -25.41 26.07 -17.53
CA GLU A 411 -25.59 27.35 -16.82
C GLU A 411 -27.08 27.74 -16.78
N VAL A 412 -27.91 26.74 -16.44
CA VAL A 412 -29.38 26.85 -16.36
C VAL A 412 -29.86 25.93 -15.24
N ASP A 413 -30.72 26.45 -14.36
CA ASP A 413 -31.37 25.66 -13.32
C ASP A 413 -32.32 24.60 -13.90
N LEU A 414 -32.33 23.43 -13.27
CA LEU A 414 -33.24 22.32 -13.56
C LEU A 414 -34.16 22.07 -12.35
N ARG A 415 -35.46 21.90 -12.57
CA ARG A 415 -36.45 21.75 -11.49
C ARG A 415 -36.78 20.30 -11.22
N ALA A 416 -37.17 19.99 -9.97
CA ALA A 416 -37.61 18.64 -9.61
C ALA A 416 -38.81 18.21 -10.47
N GLY A 417 -38.74 17.01 -11.03
CA GLY A 417 -39.77 16.45 -11.92
C GLY A 417 -39.60 16.76 -13.41
N GLU A 418 -38.72 17.70 -13.80
CA GLU A 418 -38.43 17.97 -15.22
C GLU A 418 -37.81 16.75 -15.92
N THR A 419 -38.11 16.59 -17.21
CA THR A 419 -37.49 15.62 -18.10
C THR A 419 -36.56 16.31 -19.08
N ILE A 420 -35.41 15.69 -19.36
CA ILE A 420 -34.37 16.19 -20.24
C ILE A 420 -34.03 15.07 -21.21
N ASP A 421 -34.19 15.34 -22.49
CA ASP A 421 -33.86 14.40 -23.55
C ASP A 421 -32.42 14.65 -23.99
N VAL A 422 -31.65 13.56 -24.03
CA VAL A 422 -30.22 13.56 -24.33
C VAL A 422 -29.99 12.78 -25.61
N THR A 423 -29.53 13.46 -26.65
CA THR A 423 -29.02 12.84 -27.86
C THR A 423 -27.51 12.67 -27.69
N LEU A 424 -27.05 11.42 -27.61
CA LEU A 424 -25.63 11.09 -27.45
C LEU A 424 -25.10 10.29 -28.64
N GLN A 425 -23.83 10.46 -28.96
CA GLN A 425 -23.12 9.66 -29.96
C GLN A 425 -22.27 8.61 -29.25
N ASN A 426 -22.65 7.33 -29.37
CA ASN A 426 -21.99 6.20 -28.72
C ASN A 426 -20.81 5.71 -29.57
N ASN A 427 -19.70 6.44 -29.61
CA ASN A 427 -18.51 6.18 -30.45
C ASN A 427 -17.38 5.41 -29.72
N TYR A 428 -17.19 5.65 -28.43
CA TYR A 428 -16.00 5.19 -27.70
C TYR A 428 -16.10 3.70 -27.36
N ASN A 429 -15.24 2.87 -27.93
CA ASN A 429 -15.28 1.42 -27.75
C ASN A 429 -14.78 0.99 -26.37
N THR A 430 -15.70 0.68 -25.46
CA THR A 430 -15.39 0.06 -24.16
C THR A 430 -15.69 -1.45 -24.12
N TYR A 431 -16.39 -1.98 -25.12
CA TYR A 431 -16.84 -3.38 -25.11
C TYR A 431 -15.69 -4.38 -25.26
N SER A 432 -14.62 -3.99 -25.98
CA SER A 432 -13.40 -4.78 -26.15
C SER A 432 -12.67 -5.11 -24.83
N PHE A 433 -12.86 -4.31 -23.78
CA PHE A 433 -12.29 -4.54 -22.44
C PHE A 433 -13.36 -4.61 -21.34
N ASN A 434 -14.63 -4.89 -21.70
CA ASN A 434 -15.76 -4.97 -20.77
C ASN A 434 -15.94 -3.72 -19.86
N GLY A 435 -15.54 -2.55 -20.37
CA GLY A 435 -15.70 -1.27 -19.71
C GLY A 435 -17.12 -0.72 -19.84
N LYS A 436 -17.56 0.04 -18.84
CA LYS A 436 -18.89 0.65 -18.79
C LYS A 436 -18.81 2.15 -18.95
N LYS A 437 -19.83 2.75 -19.56
CA LYS A 437 -19.94 4.19 -19.79
C LYS A 437 -21.20 4.73 -19.13
N LYS A 438 -21.05 5.79 -18.33
CA LYS A 438 -22.18 6.49 -17.71
C LYS A 438 -22.13 7.97 -18.01
N LEU A 439 -23.29 8.55 -18.28
CA LEU A 439 -23.49 9.99 -18.26
C LEU A 439 -23.89 10.39 -16.84
N VAL A 440 -23.23 11.38 -16.27
CA VAL A 440 -23.49 11.86 -14.91
C VAL A 440 -23.72 13.35 -14.91
N LEU A 441 -24.91 13.78 -14.48
CA LEU A 441 -25.20 15.17 -14.15
C LEU A 441 -25.09 15.34 -12.65
N SER A 442 -24.32 16.31 -12.17
CA SER A 442 -24.12 16.56 -10.74
C SER A 442 -24.17 18.05 -10.41
N THR A 443 -24.79 18.42 -9.29
CA THR A 443 -24.45 19.68 -8.61
C THR A 443 -23.16 19.51 -7.80
N THR A 444 -22.67 20.58 -7.18
CA THR A 444 -21.60 20.54 -6.18
C THR A 444 -21.99 21.39 -4.96
N THR A 445 -21.42 21.06 -3.80
CA THR A 445 -21.39 21.94 -2.62
C THR A 445 -19.96 22.39 -2.34
N TRP A 446 -19.73 23.15 -1.26
CA TRP A 446 -18.40 23.60 -0.85
C TRP A 446 -17.41 22.43 -0.57
N LEU A 447 -17.93 21.23 -0.30
CA LEU A 447 -17.15 20.00 -0.10
C LEU A 447 -16.84 19.27 -1.44
N GLY A 448 -17.38 19.75 -2.56
CA GLY A 448 -17.22 19.18 -3.90
C GLY A 448 -18.46 18.40 -4.36
N GLY A 449 -18.23 17.23 -4.96
CA GLY A 449 -19.30 16.30 -5.37
C GLY A 449 -19.80 15.44 -4.22
N LYS A 450 -20.75 14.54 -4.50
CA LYS A 450 -21.37 13.67 -3.50
C LYS A 450 -20.36 12.66 -2.93
N ASN A 451 -20.10 12.73 -1.62
CA ASN A 451 -19.18 11.83 -0.93
C ASN A 451 -19.49 11.72 0.59
N ASP A 452 -20.43 10.85 0.95
CA ASP A 452 -20.84 10.62 2.34
C ASP A 452 -19.70 10.08 3.24
N PHE A 453 -18.62 9.54 2.66
CA PHE A 453 -17.50 8.95 3.42
C PHE A 453 -16.88 9.93 4.42
N VAL A 454 -16.68 11.20 4.05
CA VAL A 454 -16.05 12.19 4.94
C VAL A 454 -16.90 12.43 6.18
N GLY A 455 -18.21 12.64 5.98
CA GLY A 455 -19.16 12.80 7.09
C GLY A 455 -19.23 11.56 7.98
N ILE A 456 -19.30 10.36 7.39
CA ILE A 456 -19.33 9.09 8.13
C ILE A 456 -18.03 8.85 8.89
N ALA A 457 -16.86 9.17 8.34
CA ALA A 457 -15.57 9.02 9.02
C ALA A 457 -15.46 9.93 10.26
N TYR A 458 -15.84 11.20 10.15
CA TYR A 458 -15.87 12.11 11.30
C TYR A 458 -16.89 11.68 12.36
N LEU A 459 -18.08 11.21 11.97
CA LEU A 459 -19.11 10.72 12.90
C LEU A 459 -18.70 9.41 13.61
N THR A 460 -18.07 8.48 12.91
CA THR A 460 -17.63 7.19 13.49
C THR A 460 -16.46 7.38 14.45
N VAL A 461 -15.45 8.20 14.09
CA VAL A 461 -14.34 8.52 14.99
C VAL A 461 -14.84 9.34 16.19
N GLY A 462 -15.62 10.39 15.96
CA GLY A 462 -16.18 11.23 17.04
C GLY A 462 -17.07 10.44 18.01
N GLY A 463 -17.94 9.58 17.49
CA GLY A 463 -18.80 8.70 18.29
C GLY A 463 -18.02 7.63 19.07
N LEU A 464 -16.93 7.08 18.51
CA LEU A 464 -16.04 6.18 19.23
C LEU A 464 -15.30 6.90 20.37
N CYS A 465 -14.80 8.13 20.13
CA CYS A 465 -14.21 8.96 21.18
C CYS A 465 -15.21 9.28 22.29
N PHE A 466 -16.47 9.60 21.95
CA PHE A 466 -17.54 9.83 22.93
C PHE A 466 -17.83 8.60 23.78
N PHE A 467 -17.96 7.42 23.16
CA PHE A 467 -18.17 6.16 23.86
C PHE A 467 -17.00 5.82 24.80
N LEU A 468 -15.75 5.97 24.33
CA LEU A 468 -14.57 5.75 25.16
C LEU A 468 -14.49 6.74 26.33
N ALA A 469 -14.83 8.01 26.14
CA ALA A 469 -14.91 8.99 27.22
C ALA A 469 -15.92 8.60 28.30
N ILE A 470 -17.11 8.11 27.91
CA ILE A 470 -18.12 7.60 28.85
C ILE A 470 -17.57 6.37 29.60
N VAL A 471 -17.00 5.40 28.89
CA VAL A 471 -16.44 4.17 29.50
C VAL A 471 -15.32 4.50 30.50
N PHE A 472 -14.38 5.38 30.15
CA PHE A 472 -13.32 5.80 31.07
C PHE A 472 -13.87 6.61 32.26
N THR A 473 -14.90 7.43 32.06
CA THR A 473 -15.57 8.16 33.15
C THR A 473 -16.24 7.18 34.13
N LEU A 474 -16.97 6.18 33.63
CA LEU A 474 -17.60 5.15 34.45
C LEU A 474 -16.56 4.32 35.22
N ILE A 475 -15.47 3.89 34.57
CA ILE A 475 -14.39 3.15 35.24
C ILE A 475 -13.72 4.01 36.32
N TYR A 476 -13.46 5.29 36.05
CA TYR A 476 -12.86 6.22 37.01
C TYR A 476 -13.76 6.45 38.24
N LEU A 477 -15.09 6.49 38.06
CA LEU A 477 -16.06 6.65 39.15
C LEU A 477 -16.30 5.34 39.95
N ILE A 478 -16.33 4.18 39.29
CA ILE A 478 -16.64 2.89 39.93
C ILE A 478 -15.40 2.26 40.58
N LYS A 479 -14.21 2.43 40.00
CA LYS A 479 -12.93 1.92 40.53
C LYS A 479 -11.83 3.00 40.52
N PRO A 480 -11.97 4.08 41.31
CA PRO A 480 -10.93 5.08 41.46
C PRO A 480 -9.67 4.46 42.06
N ARG A 481 -8.64 4.22 41.24
CA ARG A 481 -7.30 3.95 41.74
C ARG A 481 -6.74 5.24 42.34
N TYR A 482 -6.50 5.24 43.65
CA TYR A 482 -5.74 6.29 44.32
C TYR A 482 -4.33 6.36 43.74
N PHE A 483 -4.09 7.36 42.89
CA PHE A 483 -2.76 7.67 42.41
C PHE A 483 -2.05 8.45 43.52
N SER A 484 -1.11 7.82 44.22
CA SER A 484 -0.39 8.39 45.37
C SER A 484 0.65 9.42 44.93
N LEU A 485 0.16 10.54 44.39
CA LEU A 485 0.95 11.73 44.08
C LEU A 485 1.32 12.44 45.38
N GLY A 486 2.46 12.05 45.94
CA GLY A 486 3.29 12.99 46.70
C GLY A 486 3.59 14.21 45.83
N CYS A 487 3.76 15.37 46.48
CA CYS A 487 3.72 16.68 45.83
C CYS A 487 4.60 16.81 44.58
N SER A 488 3.99 17.10 43.43
CA SER A 488 4.50 18.13 42.51
C SER A 488 3.43 18.57 41.50
N PHE A 489 2.75 19.68 41.81
CA PHE A 489 2.32 20.60 40.75
C PHE A 489 3.59 21.24 40.15
N TYR A 490 3.61 21.45 38.83
CA TYR A 490 4.63 22.20 38.06
C TYR A 490 6.08 22.14 38.57
N SER A 491 6.88 21.21 38.03
CA SER A 491 8.34 21.36 38.04
C SER A 491 8.93 21.01 36.68
N CYS A 492 9.22 22.04 35.88
CA CYS A 492 10.30 21.94 34.90
C CYS A 492 11.61 22.02 35.71
N THR A 493 12.13 20.87 36.12
CA THR A 493 13.29 20.79 37.01
C THR A 493 14.57 21.16 36.26
N SER A 494 14.85 22.46 36.18
CA SER A 494 16.12 22.98 35.66
C SER A 494 17.24 22.63 36.64
N TYR A 495 17.88 21.48 36.44
CA TYR A 495 19.16 21.17 37.07
C TYR A 495 20.18 22.26 36.67
N LYS A 496 21.04 22.62 37.63
CA LYS A 496 21.80 23.88 37.66
C LYS A 496 23.25 23.63 38.03
#